data_AF-A0A6B9F3V0-F1
#
_entry.id   AF-A0A6B9F3V0-F1
#
_cell.length_a   1.000
_cell.length_b   1.000
_cell.length_c   1.000
_cell.angle_alpha   90.00
_cell.angle_beta   90.00
_cell.angle_gamma   90.00
#
_symmetry.space_group_name_H-M   'P 1'
#
loop_
_entity.id
_entity.type
_entity.pdbx_description
1 polymer ?
#
loop_
_entity_poly.entity_id
_entity_poly.type
_entity_poly.pdbx_seq_one_letter_code
_entity_poly.pdbx_strand_id
1 'polypeptide(L)'
;MPDTDIDRATFVVDDATSWVAGDPRDRLDAAASPDTDVRVRTLASPGNLTDVGVTLTEVLERQPAGPTLLCFQSLTVLLQYAPLDEVYQFLHTLETHVERTDTAAHFHLHEGAHDEEAVDTLRPVFDRVHGDS
;
A
#
# COMPACT_ATOMS: atom_id res chain seq x y z
N MET A 1 -19.96 -2.81 23.70
CA MET A 1 -18.49 -2.66 23.58
C MET A 1 -18.13 -3.04 22.16
N PRO A 2 -17.45 -2.20 21.37
CA PRO A 2 -16.77 -2.71 20.20
C PRO A 2 -15.44 -3.32 20.66
N ASP A 3 -15.32 -4.63 20.54
CA ASP A 3 -14.03 -5.29 20.33
C ASP A 3 -13.47 -4.75 19.01
N THR A 4 -12.28 -4.15 19.04
CA THR A 4 -11.56 -3.77 17.83
C THR A 4 -10.10 -4.08 18.08
N ASP A 5 -9.85 -5.38 18.12
CA ASP A 5 -8.53 -5.99 18.03
C ASP A 5 -8.19 -6.02 16.53
N ILE A 6 -7.65 -4.89 16.02
CA ILE A 6 -7.10 -4.80 14.65
C ILE A 6 -5.59 -4.90 14.80
N ASP A 7 -5.11 -6.09 15.18
CA ASP A 7 -3.68 -6.37 15.29
C ASP A 7 -3.23 -7.34 14.20
N ARG A 8 -2.83 -6.74 13.07
CA ARG A 8 -1.80 -7.22 12.13
C ARG A 8 -1.75 -6.31 10.91
N ALA A 9 -0.71 -5.50 10.81
CA ALA A 9 -0.54 -4.60 9.68
C ALA A 9 0.79 -4.89 8.98
N THR A 10 0.70 -5.22 7.69
CA THR A 10 1.85 -5.44 6.83
C THR A 10 2.07 -4.23 5.94
N PHE A 11 3.25 -3.65 6.02
CA PHE A 11 3.61 -2.43 5.29
C PHE A 11 4.61 -2.80 4.21
N VAL A 12 4.25 -2.52 2.97
CA VAL A 12 5.18 -2.65 1.86
C VAL A 12 5.68 -1.27 1.50
N VAL A 13 6.97 -1.05 1.75
CA VAL A 13 7.66 0.20 1.49
C VAL A 13 8.42 0.00 0.19
N ASP A 14 8.23 0.85 -0.81
CA ASP A 14 9.14 0.89 -1.95
C ASP A 14 10.21 1.96 -1.66
N ASP A 15 11.49 1.56 -1.59
CA ASP A 15 12.61 2.49 -1.43
C ASP A 15 13.30 2.62 -2.79
N ALA A 16 12.69 3.40 -3.68
CA ALA A 16 13.31 3.69 -4.96
C ALA A 16 14.55 4.58 -4.83
N THR A 17 14.68 5.32 -3.72
CA THR A 17 15.89 5.98 -3.18
C THR A 17 15.45 7.12 -2.26
N SER A 18 15.71 6.98 -0.95
CA SER A 18 15.71 8.03 0.08
C SER A 18 15.38 9.46 -0.41
N TRP A 19 14.13 9.87 -0.32
CA TRP A 19 13.81 11.31 -0.36
C TRP A 19 13.09 11.70 0.95
N VAL A 20 13.96 12.10 1.89
CA VAL A 20 13.73 12.90 3.12
C VAL A 20 13.32 12.16 4.42
N ALA A 21 14.34 12.03 5.28
CA ALA A 21 14.42 11.90 6.75
C ALA A 21 13.53 10.87 7.49
N GLY A 22 14.12 9.70 7.76
CA GLY A 22 13.64 8.67 8.70
C GLY A 22 13.75 7.26 8.10
N ASP A 23 14.18 6.26 8.88
CA ASP A 23 14.04 4.86 8.45
C ASP A 23 12.54 4.62 8.25
N PRO A 24 12.08 4.02 7.14
CA PRO A 24 10.68 3.65 6.96
C PRO A 24 10.11 2.85 8.15
N ARG A 25 10.95 2.11 8.87
CA ARG A 25 10.61 1.46 10.13
C ARG A 25 10.30 2.45 11.25
N ASP A 26 11.04 3.55 11.36
CA ASP A 26 10.80 4.56 12.41
C ASP A 26 9.43 5.23 12.27
N ARG A 27 9.01 5.54 11.03
CA ARG A 27 7.67 6.10 10.76
C ARG A 27 6.57 5.11 11.09
N LEU A 28 6.85 3.84 10.89
CA LEU A 28 5.91 2.77 11.05
C LEU A 28 5.74 2.36 12.51
N ASP A 29 6.82 2.25 13.26
CA ASP A 29 6.80 2.04 14.71
C ASP A 29 6.06 3.18 15.42
N ALA A 30 6.07 4.39 14.85
CA ALA A 30 5.26 5.52 15.34
C ALA A 30 3.77 5.45 14.97
N ALA A 31 3.42 4.77 13.86
CA ALA A 31 2.06 4.70 13.34
C ALA A 31 1.29 3.44 13.80
N ALA A 32 2.01 2.36 14.11
CA ALA A 32 1.43 1.10 14.56
C ALA A 32 1.13 1.11 16.07
N SER A 33 0.06 0.43 16.48
CA SER A 33 -0.17 0.13 17.90
C SER A 33 0.92 -0.80 18.42
N PRO A 34 1.29 -0.74 19.71
CA PRO A 34 2.36 -1.56 20.28
C PRO A 34 2.10 -3.08 20.19
N ASP A 35 0.85 -3.49 20.02
CA ASP A 35 0.42 -4.89 19.89
C ASP A 35 0.35 -5.37 18.42
N THR A 36 0.63 -4.49 17.46
CA THR A 36 0.56 -4.79 16.03
C THR A 36 1.85 -5.46 15.53
N ASP A 37 1.74 -6.63 14.92
CA ASP A 37 2.87 -7.30 14.27
C ASP A 37 3.24 -6.60 12.95
N VAL A 38 4.24 -5.73 13.03
CA VAL A 38 4.73 -4.96 11.88
C VAL A 38 5.70 -5.80 11.04
N ARG A 39 5.43 -5.86 9.73
CA ARG A 39 6.35 -6.43 8.74
C ARG A 39 6.61 -5.41 7.64
N VAL A 40 7.88 -5.04 7.48
CA VAL A 40 8.34 -4.18 6.38
C VAL A 40 9.01 -5.01 5.30
N ARG A 41 8.54 -4.82 4.06
CA ARG A 41 9.21 -5.33 2.86
C ARG A 41 9.57 -4.17 1.95
N THR A 42 10.86 -4.13 1.59
CA THR A 42 11.39 -3.16 0.64
C THR A 42 11.44 -3.77 -0.75
N LEU A 43 10.85 -3.09 -1.72
CA LEU A 43 10.94 -3.45 -3.13
C LEU A 43 12.07 -2.66 -3.79
N ALA A 44 12.86 -3.32 -4.63
CA ALA A 44 14.04 -2.74 -5.26
C ALA A 44 13.75 -2.18 -6.68
N SER A 45 12.59 -2.49 -7.24
CA SER A 45 12.21 -2.22 -8.63
C SER A 45 10.74 -1.81 -8.73
N PRO A 46 10.37 -0.58 -8.36
CA PRO A 46 8.97 -0.10 -8.40
C PRO A 46 8.34 -0.18 -9.79
N GLY A 47 9.14 -0.02 -10.85
CA GLY A 47 8.67 -0.09 -12.23
C GLY A 47 8.29 -1.50 -12.69
N ASN A 48 8.66 -2.55 -11.95
CA ASN A 48 8.25 -3.90 -12.26
C ASN A 48 6.98 -4.26 -11.47
N LEU A 49 5.82 -3.84 -11.97
CA LEU A 49 4.51 -4.10 -11.37
C LEU A 49 4.25 -5.60 -11.14
N THR A 50 4.86 -6.47 -11.95
CA THR A 50 4.75 -7.93 -11.76
C THR A 50 5.47 -8.36 -10.49
N ASP A 51 6.72 -7.92 -10.28
CA ASP A 51 7.48 -8.26 -9.07
C ASP A 51 6.82 -7.67 -7.81
N VAL A 52 6.29 -6.45 -7.92
CA VAL A 52 5.52 -5.79 -6.86
C VAL A 52 4.29 -6.64 -6.51
N GLY A 53 3.50 -7.04 -7.51
CA GLY A 53 2.29 -7.84 -7.32
C GLY A 53 2.55 -9.23 -6.74
N VAL A 54 3.57 -9.93 -7.26
CA VAL A 54 3.99 -11.24 -6.74
C VAL A 54 4.42 -11.11 -5.28
N THR A 55 5.24 -10.11 -4.95
CA THR A 55 5.70 -9.92 -3.58
C THR A 55 4.55 -9.63 -2.62
N LEU A 56 3.61 -8.76 -3.02
CA LEU A 56 2.42 -8.45 -2.22
C LEU A 56 1.55 -9.69 -2.00
N THR A 57 1.25 -10.42 -3.07
CA THR A 57 0.45 -11.65 -3.02
C THR A 57 1.10 -12.69 -2.11
N GLU A 58 2.40 -12.97 -2.27
CA GLU A 58 3.11 -13.92 -1.42
C GLU A 58 3.12 -13.51 0.06
N VAL A 59 3.17 -12.21 0.33
CA VAL A 59 3.14 -11.68 1.71
C VAL A 59 1.75 -11.88 2.31
N LEU A 60 0.69 -11.53 1.57
CA LEU A 60 -0.70 -11.67 2.02
C LEU A 60 -1.07 -13.14 2.24
N GLU A 61 -0.69 -14.04 1.32
CA GLU A 61 -0.96 -15.47 1.44
C GLU A 61 -0.25 -16.15 2.62
N ARG A 62 0.89 -15.59 3.07
CA ARG A 62 1.63 -16.11 4.22
C ARG A 62 1.06 -15.61 5.56
N GLN A 63 0.14 -14.66 5.55
CA GLN A 63 -0.43 -14.16 6.79
C GLN A 63 -1.36 -15.21 7.42
N PRO A 64 -1.32 -15.37 8.76
CA PRO A 64 -2.28 -16.22 9.44
C PRO A 64 -3.70 -15.65 9.26
N ALA A 65 -4.70 -16.53 9.25
CA ALA A 65 -6.10 -16.10 9.19
C ALA A 65 -6.41 -15.06 10.28
N GLY A 66 -6.99 -13.93 9.88
CA GLY A 66 -7.32 -12.79 10.74
C GLY A 66 -7.25 -11.46 9.98
N PRO A 67 -7.79 -10.38 10.58
CA PRO A 67 -7.81 -9.06 9.95
C PRO A 67 -6.38 -8.59 9.67
N THR A 68 -6.09 -8.33 8.41
CA THR A 68 -4.77 -7.83 7.97
C THR A 68 -4.93 -6.44 7.37
N LEU A 69 -4.06 -5.50 7.71
CA LEU A 69 -3.99 -4.19 7.06
C LEU A 69 -2.77 -4.11 6.14
N LEU A 70 -2.97 -3.91 4.84
CA LEU A 70 -1.92 -3.60 3.88
C LEU A 70 -1.78 -2.08 3.74
N CYS A 71 -0.57 -1.57 3.96
CA CYS A 71 -0.22 -0.19 3.63
C CYS A 71 0.73 -0.15 2.45
N PHE A 72 0.37 0.61 1.42
CA PHE A 72 1.25 0.95 0.32
C PHE A 72 1.62 2.43 0.39
N GLN A 73 2.88 2.72 0.70
CA GLN A 73 3.33 4.07 1.09
C GLN A 73 3.40 5.09 -0.04
N SER A 74 3.49 4.70 -1.32
CA SER A 74 3.52 5.70 -2.40
C SER A 74 3.21 5.13 -3.78
N LEU A 75 1.96 5.30 -4.22
CA LEU A 75 1.56 5.13 -5.63
C LEU A 75 2.27 6.13 -6.56
N THR A 76 2.72 7.27 -6.01
CA THR A 76 3.49 8.26 -6.78
C THR A 76 4.78 7.67 -7.33
N VAL A 77 5.37 6.67 -6.67
CA VAL A 77 6.54 5.99 -7.20
C VAL A 77 6.16 5.08 -8.37
N LEU A 78 5.09 4.28 -8.26
CA LEU A 78 4.62 3.43 -9.35
C LEU A 78 4.32 4.26 -10.61
N LEU A 79 3.62 5.38 -10.44
CA LEU A 79 3.25 6.29 -11.53
C LEU A 79 4.45 7.04 -12.15
N GLN A 80 5.61 7.09 -11.48
CA GLN A 80 6.86 7.61 -12.07
C GLN A 80 7.54 6.60 -13.00
N TYR A 81 7.28 5.30 -12.82
CA TYR A 81 7.97 4.23 -13.55
C TYR A 81 7.08 3.39 -14.46
N ALA A 82 5.75 3.47 -14.30
CA ALA A 82 4.76 2.78 -15.10
C ALA A 82 3.63 3.74 -15.51
N PRO A 83 3.02 3.54 -16.69
CA PRO A 83 1.93 4.39 -17.15
C PRO A 83 0.66 4.18 -16.30
N LEU A 84 -0.18 5.22 -16.25
CA LEU A 84 -1.37 5.28 -15.38
C LEU A 84 -2.33 4.11 -15.60
N ASP A 85 -2.53 3.67 -16.84
CA ASP A 85 -3.40 2.55 -17.18
C ASP A 85 -2.86 1.20 -16.68
N GLU A 86 -1.55 0.99 -16.75
CA GLU A 86 -0.91 -0.19 -16.16
C GLU A 86 -1.01 -0.18 -14.63
N VAL A 87 -0.79 0.97 -13.99
CA VAL A 87 -0.97 1.12 -12.53
C VAL A 87 -2.42 0.89 -12.12
N TYR A 88 -3.39 1.41 -12.89
CA TYR A 88 -4.81 1.17 -12.65
C TYR A 88 -5.16 -0.33 -12.70
N GLN A 89 -4.72 -1.04 -13.74
CA GLN A 89 -4.98 -2.48 -13.89
C GLN A 89 -4.32 -3.29 -12.78
N PHE A 90 -3.11 -2.91 -12.39
CA PHE A 90 -2.41 -3.50 -11.26
C PHE A 90 -3.20 -3.34 -9.96
N LEU A 91 -3.65 -2.12 -9.64
CA LEU A 91 -4.40 -1.84 -8.42
C LEU A 91 -5.74 -2.58 -8.39
N HIS A 92 -6.43 -2.63 -9.53
CA HIS A 92 -7.68 -3.38 -9.65
C HIS A 92 -7.48 -4.89 -9.40
N THR A 93 -6.39 -5.46 -9.92
CA THR A 93 -6.05 -6.87 -9.67
C THR A 93 -5.69 -7.12 -8.21
N LEU A 94 -4.95 -6.18 -7.60
CA LEU A 94 -4.55 -6.26 -6.20
C LEU A 94 -5.76 -6.15 -5.26
N GLU A 95 -6.70 -5.26 -5.54
CA GLU A 95 -7.93 -5.08 -4.75
C GLU A 95 -8.75 -6.38 -4.70
N THR A 96 -8.95 -7.04 -5.85
CA THR A 96 -9.59 -8.36 -5.90
C THR A 96 -8.86 -9.42 -5.05
N HIS A 97 -7.54 -9.33 -4.92
CA HIS A 97 -6.77 -10.25 -4.06
C HIS A 97 -6.90 -9.90 -2.57
N VAL A 98 -6.89 -8.61 -2.24
CA VAL A 98 -7.09 -8.07 -0.89
C VAL A 98 -8.47 -8.48 -0.35
N GLU A 99 -9.53 -8.35 -1.15
CA GLU A 99 -10.88 -8.81 -0.80
C GLU A 99 -10.92 -10.31 -0.44
N ARG A 100 -10.18 -11.14 -1.19
CA ARG A 100 -10.15 -12.60 -1.00
C ARG A 100 -9.41 -13.04 0.26
N THR A 101 -8.58 -12.17 0.83
CA THR A 101 -7.74 -12.47 1.99
C THR A 101 -8.25 -11.83 3.29
N ASP A 102 -9.44 -11.21 3.27
CA ASP A 102 -9.98 -10.43 4.39
C ASP A 102 -8.99 -9.35 4.87
N THR A 103 -8.26 -8.78 3.90
CA THR A 103 -7.28 -7.73 4.12
C THR A 103 -7.93 -6.39 3.83
N ALA A 104 -7.67 -5.37 4.65
CA ALA A 104 -7.95 -3.98 4.32
C ALA A 104 -6.69 -3.37 3.69
N ALA A 105 -6.79 -2.65 2.57
CA ALA A 105 -5.64 -1.99 1.96
C ALA A 105 -5.81 -0.48 1.95
N HIS A 106 -4.75 0.26 2.29
CA HIS A 106 -4.68 1.70 2.07
C HIS A 106 -3.44 2.07 1.26
N PHE A 107 -3.61 3.04 0.38
CA PHE A 107 -2.59 3.47 -0.56
C PHE A 107 -2.40 4.97 -0.42
N HIS A 108 -1.14 5.41 -0.39
CA HIS A 108 -0.78 6.81 -0.30
C HIS A 108 -0.37 7.34 -1.67
N LEU A 109 -0.79 8.56 -1.96
CA LEU A 109 -0.39 9.32 -3.13
C LEU A 109 0.18 10.65 -2.62
N HIS A 110 1.32 11.09 -3.14
CA HIS A 110 1.88 12.38 -2.76
C HIS A 110 1.00 13.51 -3.28
N GLU A 111 0.61 14.42 -2.38
CA GLU A 111 -0.21 15.57 -2.73
C GLU A 111 0.52 16.46 -3.76
N GLY A 112 -0.20 16.92 -4.78
CA GLY A 112 0.35 17.80 -5.82
C GLY A 112 1.34 17.14 -6.80
N ALA A 113 1.64 15.84 -6.66
CA ALA A 113 2.49 15.12 -7.62
C ALA A 113 1.77 14.72 -8.91
N HIS A 114 0.44 14.62 -8.86
CA HIS A 114 -0.40 14.20 -9.98
C HIS A 114 -1.52 15.19 -10.19
N ASP A 115 -2.00 15.29 -11.43
CA ASP A 115 -3.17 16.09 -11.76
C ASP A 115 -4.47 15.43 -11.29
N GLU A 116 -5.55 16.21 -11.34
CA GLU A 116 -6.86 15.78 -10.88
C GLU A 116 -7.42 14.63 -11.74
N GLU A 117 -7.07 14.59 -13.03
CA GLU A 117 -7.48 13.54 -13.97
C GLU A 117 -6.88 12.17 -13.63
N ALA A 118 -5.59 12.13 -13.28
CA ALA A 118 -4.93 10.92 -12.82
C ALA A 118 -5.55 10.40 -11.52
N VAL A 119 -5.84 11.31 -10.57
CA VAL A 119 -6.52 10.95 -9.32
C VAL A 119 -7.94 10.43 -9.59
N ASP A 120 -8.69 11.10 -10.48
CA ASP A 120 -10.03 10.68 -10.89
C ASP A 120 -10.05 9.31 -11.56
N THR A 121 -9.00 8.98 -12.30
CA THR A 121 -8.84 7.67 -12.93
C THR A 121 -8.64 6.56 -11.91
N LEU A 122 -7.90 6.83 -10.82
CA LEU A 122 -7.60 5.84 -9.78
C LEU A 122 -8.71 5.72 -8.72
N ARG A 123 -9.48 6.79 -8.49
CA ARG A 123 -10.58 6.84 -7.51
C ARG A 123 -11.52 5.62 -7.52
N PRO A 124 -11.98 5.10 -8.68
CA PRO A 124 -12.89 3.96 -8.72
C PRO A 124 -12.34 2.65 -8.15
N VAL A 125 -11.01 2.54 -7.99
CA VAL A 125 -10.37 1.34 -7.41
C VAL A 125 -10.44 1.33 -5.87
N PHE A 126 -10.79 2.45 -5.25
CA PHE A 126 -10.76 2.60 -3.79
C PHE A 126 -12.15 2.90 -3.24
N ASP A 127 -12.51 2.22 -2.15
CA ASP A 127 -13.76 2.48 -1.43
C ASP A 127 -13.82 3.89 -0.82
N ARG A 128 -12.67 4.43 -0.43
CA ARG A 128 -12.55 5.72 0.23
C ARG A 128 -11.24 6.40 -0.11
N VAL A 129 -11.32 7.67 -0.48
CA VAL A 129 -10.16 8.52 -0.77
C VAL A 129 -10.17 9.73 0.17
N HIS A 130 -9.03 10.02 0.77
CA HIS A 130 -8.80 11.14 1.67
C HIS A 130 -7.68 12.03 1.11
N GLY A 131 -7.93 13.33 1.02
CA GLY A 131 -6.87 14.32 0.85
C GLY A 131 -6.39 14.79 2.22
N ASP A 132 -5.08 14.98 2.37
CA ASP A 132 -4.55 15.78 3.47
C ASP A 132 -5.08 17.21 3.28
N SER A 133 -5.78 17.75 4.28
CA SER A 133 -6.42 19.09 4.24
C SER A 133 -6.01 19.92 5.44
#